data_AF-A0A0Q6N178-F1
#
_entry.id   AF-A0A0Q6N178-F1
#
_cell.length_a   1.000
_cell.length_b   1.000
_cell.length_c   1.000
_cell.angle_alpha   90.00
_cell.angle_beta   90.00
_cell.angle_gamma   90.00
#
_symmetry.space_group_name_H-M   'P 1'
#
loop_
_entity.id
_entity.type
_entity.pdbx_description
1 polymer ?
#
loop_
_entity_poly.entity_id
_entity_poly.type
_entity_poly.pdbx_seq_one_letter_code
_entity_poly.pdbx_strand_id
1 'polypeptide(L)'
;MALMDFIKKQFIDIIQWTETGDGTLAWRFPMAEMEIQNGASLTVRESQVAVFVNEGQVADVFGPGMYKLTTQTLPVLTYLKNWDKLFESPFKSDVYFFSTRQQVDQKWGTPQPITIRDKDFGAVRLRAFGNYSFRIGDAKRFHTEISGTRDIYSVADLDGQLRGLVLQNISNAIASSGVPFLDLAANQIQFAQALAAQLVPEFEKIGIKLENITVQNVSLPEELQKILDQKIGMGMVGNDMGKFMQYQTAQAIPKFAEGAGGGSGIAGDAMGLGAGVALGQVLAQNLAQGLSPNAAAQAAATQQQPAVAVVSPADVMTTLEKLGELKTKGILTQEEFDAKKAELLKKLV
;
A
#
# COMPACT_ATOMS: atom_id res chain seq x y z
N MET A 1 60.48 4.73 -30.63
CA MET A 1 59.35 5.00 -29.71
C MET A 1 58.00 4.66 -30.34
N ALA A 2 57.74 4.93 -31.63
CA ALA A 2 56.45 4.60 -32.27
C ALA A 2 56.17 3.08 -32.48
N LEU A 3 57.19 2.24 -32.64
CA LEU A 3 56.99 0.81 -32.94
C LEU A 3 56.50 -0.01 -31.73
N MET A 4 56.86 0.42 -30.51
CA MET A 4 56.48 -0.28 -29.27
C MET A 4 55.05 0.06 -28.83
N ASP A 5 54.57 1.27 -29.13
CA ASP A 5 53.17 1.66 -28.95
C ASP A 5 52.26 1.02 -30.02
N PHE A 6 52.77 0.82 -31.23
CA PHE A 6 52.07 0.07 -32.28
C PHE A 6 51.90 -1.43 -31.95
N ILE A 7 52.92 -2.05 -31.33
CA ILE A 7 52.87 -3.46 -30.91
C ILE A 7 52.01 -3.65 -29.65
N LYS A 8 51.94 -2.65 -28.74
CA LYS A 8 51.00 -2.69 -27.59
C LYS A 8 49.53 -2.50 -27.98
N LYS A 9 49.24 -1.82 -29.10
CA LYS A 9 47.88 -1.66 -29.66
C LYS A 9 47.31 -2.92 -30.33
N GLN A 10 48.04 -4.03 -30.36
CA GLN A 10 47.64 -5.30 -30.99
C GLN A 10 47.25 -6.39 -29.98
N PHE A 11 47.17 -6.09 -28.69
CA PHE A 11 46.62 -7.06 -27.74
C PHE A 11 45.11 -7.11 -27.90
N ILE A 12 44.63 -8.22 -28.46
CA ILE A 12 43.20 -8.57 -28.50
C ILE A 12 42.63 -8.39 -27.09
N ASP A 13 41.72 -7.44 -26.92
CA ASP A 13 41.07 -7.22 -25.63
C ASP A 13 40.24 -8.45 -25.29
N ILE A 14 40.51 -9.04 -24.12
CA ILE A 14 39.68 -10.10 -23.53
C ILE A 14 38.66 -9.42 -22.62
N ILE A 15 37.46 -9.24 -23.15
CA ILE A 15 36.35 -8.59 -22.47
C ILE A 15 35.59 -9.68 -21.73
N GLN A 16 35.67 -9.66 -20.41
CA GLN A 16 34.97 -10.61 -19.55
C GLN A 16 34.65 -9.98 -18.20
N TRP A 17 33.63 -10.51 -17.56
CA TRP A 17 33.27 -10.15 -16.19
C TRP A 17 33.08 -11.39 -15.34
N THR A 18 33.57 -11.34 -14.11
CA THR A 18 33.25 -12.29 -13.06
C THR A 18 32.68 -11.48 -11.91
N GLU A 19 31.47 -11.81 -11.48
CA GLU A 19 30.82 -11.14 -10.34
C GLU A 19 31.72 -11.24 -9.11
N THR A 20 32.06 -10.09 -8.52
CA THR A 20 32.94 -10.01 -7.34
C THR A 20 32.19 -10.20 -6.02
N GLY A 21 30.85 -10.14 -6.05
CA GLY A 21 29.97 -10.29 -4.90
C GLY A 21 28.50 -10.23 -5.30
N ASP A 22 27.62 -10.47 -4.33
CA ASP A 22 26.18 -10.43 -4.55
C ASP A 22 25.66 -9.00 -4.72
N GLY A 23 24.53 -8.87 -5.43
CA GLY A 23 23.81 -7.61 -5.56
C GLY A 23 24.31 -6.65 -6.64
N THR A 24 25.31 -7.02 -7.46
CA THR A 24 25.64 -6.26 -8.67
C THR A 24 24.71 -6.65 -9.81
N LEU A 25 23.92 -5.69 -10.30
CA LEU A 25 22.96 -5.90 -11.38
C LEU A 25 23.55 -5.58 -12.75
N ALA A 26 24.31 -4.48 -12.84
CA ALA A 26 25.01 -4.09 -14.05
C ALA A 26 26.44 -3.64 -13.72
N TRP A 27 27.37 -3.92 -14.63
CA TRP A 27 28.76 -3.51 -14.54
C TRP A 27 29.30 -3.14 -15.91
N ARG A 28 29.91 -1.97 -16.04
CA ARG A 28 30.58 -1.51 -17.26
C ARG A 28 32.02 -2.02 -17.30
N PHE A 29 32.40 -2.64 -18.40
CA PHE A 29 33.78 -3.05 -18.62
C PHE A 29 34.69 -1.81 -18.77
N PRO A 30 35.73 -1.65 -17.94
CA PRO A 30 36.60 -0.49 -17.99
C PRO A 30 37.52 -0.57 -19.22
N MET A 31 37.46 0.45 -20.07
CA MET A 31 38.27 0.54 -21.29
C MET A 31 39.00 1.86 -21.34
N ALA A 32 40.25 1.83 -21.79
CA ALA A 32 40.99 3.05 -22.07
C ALA A 32 40.30 3.79 -23.22
N GLU A 33 40.00 5.07 -23.01
CA GLU A 33 39.38 5.95 -24.00
C GLU A 33 38.01 5.48 -24.55
N MET A 34 37.37 4.47 -23.95
CA MET A 34 36.11 3.86 -24.42
C MET A 34 36.20 3.36 -25.88
N GLU A 35 37.31 2.75 -26.25
CA GLU A 35 37.54 2.18 -27.59
C GLU A 35 37.76 0.66 -27.50
N ILE A 36 37.06 -0.10 -28.34
CA ILE A 36 37.20 -1.56 -28.44
C ILE A 36 37.98 -1.89 -29.70
N GLN A 37 39.05 -2.64 -29.56
CA GLN A 37 39.82 -3.09 -30.71
C GLN A 37 38.99 -4.07 -31.57
N ASN A 38 39.03 -3.88 -32.90
CA ASN A 38 38.40 -4.84 -33.81
C ASN A 38 39.04 -6.22 -33.64
N GLY A 39 38.21 -7.23 -33.42
CA GLY A 39 38.64 -8.59 -33.13
C GLY A 39 38.78 -8.93 -31.65
N ALA A 40 38.40 -8.02 -30.74
CA ALA A 40 38.28 -8.30 -29.31
C ALA A 40 37.44 -9.56 -29.04
N SER A 41 37.81 -10.30 -28.00
CA SER A 41 37.13 -11.53 -27.58
C SER A 41 36.22 -11.22 -26.40
N LEU A 42 34.91 -11.34 -26.59
CA LEU A 42 33.90 -11.18 -25.55
C LEU A 42 33.52 -12.56 -24.99
N THR A 43 33.71 -12.73 -23.68
CA THR A 43 33.30 -13.93 -22.94
C THR A 43 32.13 -13.58 -22.04
N VAL A 44 30.95 -14.15 -22.31
CA VAL A 44 29.75 -14.00 -21.49
C VAL A 44 29.50 -15.31 -20.74
N ARG A 45 29.36 -15.23 -19.40
CA ARG A 45 29.11 -16.42 -18.57
C ARG A 45 27.63 -16.79 -18.55
N GLU A 46 27.31 -18.01 -18.12
CA GLU A 46 25.93 -18.53 -18.08
C GLU A 46 24.95 -17.67 -17.27
N SER A 47 25.43 -17.05 -16.20
CA SER A 47 24.65 -16.19 -15.33
C SER A 47 24.68 -14.71 -15.73
N GLN A 48 25.04 -14.40 -16.98
CA GLN A 48 25.28 -13.06 -17.46
C GLN A 48 24.72 -12.83 -18.87
N VAL A 49 24.49 -11.56 -19.17
CA VAL A 49 24.24 -11.05 -20.51
C VAL A 49 25.15 -9.84 -20.72
N ALA A 50 25.69 -9.66 -21.92
CA ALA A 50 26.47 -8.48 -22.28
C ALA A 50 25.72 -7.62 -23.30
N VAL A 51 25.57 -6.33 -23.03
CA VAL A 51 25.01 -5.34 -23.95
C VAL A 51 26.17 -4.53 -24.51
N PHE A 52 26.26 -4.52 -25.85
CA PHE A 52 27.24 -3.73 -26.58
C PHE A 52 26.59 -2.45 -27.07
N VAL A 53 27.16 -1.32 -26.65
CA VAL A 53 26.71 0.02 -27.02
C VAL A 53 27.76 0.62 -27.94
N ASN A 54 27.33 1.13 -29.09
CA ASN A 54 28.18 1.84 -30.03
C ASN A 54 27.61 3.21 -30.31
N GLU A 55 28.44 4.24 -30.21
CA GLU A 55 28.05 5.64 -30.50
C GLU A 55 26.76 6.06 -29.79
N GLY A 56 26.56 5.58 -28.55
CA GLY A 56 25.38 5.87 -27.73
C GLY A 56 24.12 5.07 -28.07
N GLN A 57 24.20 4.08 -28.98
CA GLN A 57 23.08 3.19 -29.30
C GLN A 57 23.40 1.73 -28.94
N VAL A 58 22.42 1.04 -28.37
CA VAL A 58 22.52 -0.42 -28.14
C VAL A 58 22.57 -1.12 -29.49
N ALA A 59 23.75 -1.66 -29.84
CA ALA A 59 23.95 -2.31 -31.12
C ALA A 59 23.64 -3.82 -31.05
N ASP A 60 23.94 -4.49 -29.93
CA ASP A 60 23.63 -5.91 -29.77
C ASP A 60 23.57 -6.36 -28.30
N VAL A 61 22.95 -7.53 -28.06
CA VAL A 61 22.82 -8.19 -26.76
C VAL A 61 23.28 -9.64 -26.87
N PHE A 62 24.38 -9.96 -26.19
CA PHE A 62 25.03 -11.26 -26.21
C PHE A 62 24.63 -12.09 -24.99
N GLY A 63 24.07 -13.28 -25.23
CA GLY A 63 23.86 -14.31 -24.21
C GLY A 63 25.15 -15.08 -23.88
N PRO A 64 25.10 -16.11 -23.03
CA PRO A 64 26.25 -16.91 -22.65
C PRO A 64 27.03 -17.48 -23.85
N GLY A 65 28.35 -17.37 -23.84
CA GLY A 65 29.22 -17.86 -24.90
C GLY A 65 30.47 -17.02 -25.14
N MET A 66 31.26 -17.45 -26.12
CA MET A 66 32.43 -16.73 -26.62
C MET A 66 32.08 -16.09 -27.96
N TYR A 67 32.32 -14.79 -28.08
CA TYR A 67 32.04 -14.00 -29.28
C TYR A 67 33.30 -13.23 -29.69
N LYS A 68 33.55 -13.16 -30.99
CA LYS A 68 34.57 -12.28 -31.54
C LYS A 68 33.88 -11.01 -32.03
N LEU A 69 34.20 -9.88 -31.42
CA LEU A 69 33.61 -8.58 -31.77
C LEU A 69 34.27 -8.08 -33.05
N THR A 70 33.55 -8.20 -34.16
CA THR A 70 33.95 -7.66 -35.46
C THR A 70 32.81 -6.86 -36.06
N THR A 71 33.10 -6.00 -37.04
CA THR A 71 32.08 -5.22 -37.77
C THR A 71 30.99 -6.11 -38.39
N GLN A 72 31.30 -7.37 -38.71
CA GLN A 72 30.37 -8.31 -39.35
C GLN A 72 29.46 -9.05 -38.37
N THR A 73 29.84 -9.17 -37.10
CA THR A 73 29.08 -9.90 -36.08
C THR A 73 28.04 -9.04 -35.37
N LEU A 74 27.93 -7.75 -35.71
CA LEU A 74 27.02 -6.80 -35.10
C LEU A 74 25.92 -6.40 -36.12
N PRO A 75 24.69 -6.92 -36.01
CA PRO A 75 23.63 -6.74 -37.00
C PRO A 75 23.23 -5.28 -37.22
N VAL A 76 23.25 -4.45 -36.17
CA VAL A 76 22.85 -3.03 -36.25
C VAL A 76 23.92 -2.16 -36.92
N LEU A 77 25.20 -2.56 -36.89
CA LEU A 77 26.27 -1.84 -37.61
C LEU A 77 26.16 -2.00 -39.12
N THR A 78 25.52 -3.08 -39.61
CA THR A 78 25.29 -3.27 -41.05
C THR A 78 24.33 -2.22 -41.63
N TYR A 79 23.45 -1.65 -40.80
CA TYR A 79 22.51 -0.60 -41.21
C TYR A 79 23.11 0.81 -41.21
N LEU A 80 24.17 1.06 -40.43
CA LEU A 80 24.94 2.31 -40.43
C LEU A 80 25.96 2.31 -41.58
N LYS A 81 25.43 2.22 -42.80
CA LYS A 81 26.15 2.32 -44.08
C LYS A 81 27.23 3.40 -44.03
N ASN A 82 28.51 3.00 -44.01
CA ASN A 82 29.70 3.62 -44.65
C ASN A 82 31.01 3.19 -43.94
N TRP A 83 31.25 1.88 -43.80
CA TRP A 83 32.44 1.31 -43.15
C TRP A 83 33.65 1.12 -44.10
N ASP A 84 33.57 1.60 -45.35
CA ASP A 84 34.61 1.40 -46.36
C ASP A 84 35.82 2.36 -46.21
N LYS A 85 35.85 3.20 -45.17
CA LYS A 85 36.93 4.16 -44.94
C LYS A 85 37.52 4.07 -43.52
N LEU A 86 38.76 3.57 -43.51
CA LEU A 86 39.83 3.82 -42.53
C LEU A 86 39.62 3.31 -41.09
N PHE A 87 40.32 2.21 -40.83
CA PHE A 87 40.71 1.63 -39.53
C PHE A 87 41.73 2.50 -38.76
N GLU A 88 41.34 3.70 -38.37
CA GLU A 88 41.77 4.29 -37.09
C GLU A 88 40.47 4.59 -36.37
N SER A 89 40.24 4.03 -35.17
CA SER A 89 38.94 4.04 -34.51
C SER A 89 38.74 5.33 -33.69
N PRO A 90 37.94 6.33 -34.15
CA PRO A 90 37.44 7.39 -33.28
C PRO A 90 36.11 7.00 -32.59
N PHE A 91 35.61 5.79 -32.80
CA PHE A 91 34.27 5.41 -32.34
C PHE A 91 34.30 4.96 -30.88
N LYS A 92 33.48 5.61 -30.06
CA LYS A 92 33.32 5.26 -28.65
C LYS A 92 32.33 4.10 -28.52
N SER A 93 32.77 3.01 -27.89
CA SER A 93 31.97 1.82 -27.64
C SER A 93 32.09 1.40 -26.18
N ASP A 94 30.99 0.91 -25.62
CA ASP A 94 30.90 0.44 -24.24
C ASP A 94 30.37 -1.01 -24.22
N VAL A 95 30.87 -1.82 -23.28
CA VAL A 95 30.29 -3.13 -22.95
C VAL A 95 29.79 -3.11 -21.53
N TYR A 96 28.50 -3.41 -21.36
CA TYR A 96 27.85 -3.54 -20.07
C TYR A 96 27.49 -5.00 -19.84
N PHE A 97 27.95 -5.57 -18.74
CA PHE A 97 27.50 -6.88 -18.29
C PHE A 97 26.34 -6.73 -17.31
N PHE A 98 25.38 -7.63 -17.40
CA PHE A 98 24.20 -7.70 -16.53
C PHE A 98 24.12 -9.08 -15.90
N SER A 99 23.85 -9.15 -14.60
CA SER A 99 23.60 -10.42 -13.93
C SER A 99 22.17 -10.90 -14.21
N THR A 100 22.05 -12.15 -14.67
CA THR A 100 20.75 -12.82 -14.84
C THR A 100 20.37 -13.67 -13.62
N ARG A 101 21.18 -13.62 -12.55
CA ARG A 101 20.89 -14.32 -11.30
C ARG A 101 19.64 -13.75 -10.64
N GLN A 102 18.90 -14.64 -9.98
CA GLN A 102 17.79 -14.25 -9.14
C GLN A 102 18.29 -13.53 -7.90
N GLN A 103 17.81 -12.31 -7.71
CA GLN A 103 17.94 -11.55 -6.48
C GLN A 103 16.82 -12.01 -5.55
N VAL A 104 17.20 -12.81 -4.56
CA VAL A 104 16.27 -13.45 -3.61
C VAL A 104 16.05 -12.60 -2.37
N ASP A 105 14.98 -12.90 -1.63
CA ASP A 105 14.65 -12.31 -0.33
C ASP A 105 14.62 -10.77 -0.28
N GLN A 106 14.13 -10.14 -1.36
CA GLN A 106 13.98 -8.69 -1.41
C GLN A 106 12.74 -8.30 -0.63
N LYS A 107 12.90 -7.46 0.41
CA LYS A 107 11.82 -7.17 1.35
C LYS A 107 10.91 -6.06 0.85
N TRP A 108 9.62 -6.22 1.11
CA TRP A 108 8.62 -5.17 0.90
C TRP A 108 7.69 -5.09 2.11
N GLY A 109 7.11 -3.92 2.34
CA GLY A 109 6.11 -3.76 3.38
C GLY A 109 5.63 -2.32 3.49
N THR A 110 4.42 -2.15 4.01
CA THR A 110 3.80 -0.84 4.20
C THR A 110 4.35 -0.19 5.47
N PRO A 111 5.19 0.87 5.39
CA PRO A 111 5.73 1.52 6.59
C PRO A 111 4.64 2.21 7.42
N GLN A 112 3.63 2.73 6.74
CA GLN A 112 2.42 3.30 7.33
C GLN A 112 1.19 2.50 6.87
N PRO A 113 0.12 2.41 7.68
CA PRO A 113 -1.11 1.79 7.24
C PRO A 113 -1.65 2.45 5.98
N ILE A 114 -1.95 1.66 4.97
CA ILE A 114 -2.64 2.13 3.77
C ILE A 114 -4.14 2.00 3.98
N THR A 115 -4.92 2.98 3.51
CA THR A 115 -6.39 2.90 3.58
C THR A 115 -6.90 2.29 2.28
N ILE A 116 -7.68 1.23 2.41
CA ILE A 116 -8.31 0.49 1.31
C ILE A 116 -9.82 0.53 1.48
N ARG A 117 -10.55 0.43 0.37
CA ARG A 117 -12.00 0.32 0.40
C ARG A 117 -12.39 -1.15 0.31
N ASP A 118 -13.01 -1.63 1.37
CA ASP A 118 -13.62 -2.95 1.46
C ASP A 118 -15.14 -2.84 1.33
N LYS A 119 -15.75 -3.86 0.73
CA LYS A 119 -17.19 -3.89 0.46
C LYS A 119 -18.04 -4.15 1.72
N ASP A 120 -17.50 -4.86 2.70
CA ASP A 120 -18.23 -5.31 3.90
C ASP A 120 -17.96 -4.38 5.11
N PHE A 121 -16.81 -3.71 5.13
CA PHE A 121 -16.36 -2.84 6.23
C PHE A 121 -16.13 -1.37 5.85
N GLY A 122 -16.25 -0.99 4.58
CA GLY A 122 -16.00 0.38 4.14
C GLY A 122 -14.51 0.70 4.08
N ALA A 123 -14.06 1.80 4.69
CA ALA A 123 -12.65 2.16 4.69
C ALA A 123 -11.88 1.37 5.77
N VAL A 124 -10.98 0.48 5.35
CA VAL A 124 -10.15 -0.32 6.23
C VAL A 124 -8.70 0.13 6.10
N ARG A 125 -7.99 0.29 7.21
CA ARG A 125 -6.53 0.48 7.19
C ARG A 125 -5.85 -0.88 7.20
N LEU A 126 -4.77 -1.02 6.46
CA LEU A 126 -4.03 -2.26 6.32
C LEU A 126 -2.54 -2.01 6.51
N ARG A 127 -1.86 -2.91 7.24
CA ARG A 127 -0.41 -3.09 7.11
C ARG A 127 -0.08 -4.49 6.63
N ALA A 128 0.73 -4.59 5.59
CA ALA A 128 1.20 -5.85 5.05
C ALA A 128 2.71 -5.81 4.79
N PHE A 129 3.37 -6.96 4.89
CA PHE A 129 4.77 -7.12 4.50
C PHE A 129 5.03 -8.53 3.95
N GLY A 130 6.14 -8.65 3.24
CA GLY A 130 6.63 -9.93 2.74
C GLY A 130 7.96 -9.77 2.04
N ASN A 131 8.26 -10.70 1.15
CA ASN A 131 9.43 -10.62 0.29
C ASN A 131 9.07 -10.94 -1.17
N TYR A 132 9.95 -10.58 -2.08
CA TYR A 132 9.87 -10.92 -3.49
C TYR A 132 11.24 -11.32 -3.99
N SER A 133 11.27 -11.90 -5.18
CA SER A 133 12.50 -12.23 -5.88
C SER A 133 12.37 -11.86 -7.33
N PHE A 134 13.43 -11.29 -7.89
CA PHE A 134 13.44 -10.81 -9.27
C PHE A 134 14.75 -11.17 -9.95
N ARG A 135 14.79 -11.04 -11.27
CA ARG A 135 16.03 -11.04 -12.03
C ARG A 135 15.92 -10.07 -13.20
N ILE A 136 17.04 -9.73 -13.83
CA ILE A 136 17.01 -8.99 -15.09
C ILE A 136 16.46 -9.93 -16.17
N GLY A 137 15.34 -9.54 -16.78
CA GLY A 137 14.69 -10.28 -17.86
C GLY A 137 15.04 -9.72 -19.24
N ASP A 138 15.16 -8.40 -19.35
CA ASP A 138 15.53 -7.68 -20.57
C ASP A 138 16.64 -6.67 -20.23
N ALA A 139 17.88 -7.06 -20.52
CA ALA A 139 19.08 -6.26 -20.25
C ALA A 139 19.11 -4.97 -21.07
N LYS A 140 18.58 -4.98 -22.30
CA LYS A 140 18.54 -3.77 -23.15
C LYS A 140 17.61 -2.73 -22.54
N ARG A 141 16.39 -3.13 -22.18
CA ARG A 141 15.42 -2.24 -21.54
C ARG A 141 15.90 -1.75 -20.17
N PHE A 142 16.46 -2.65 -19.36
CA PHE A 142 17.03 -2.27 -18.08
C PHE A 142 18.19 -1.27 -18.24
N HIS A 143 19.03 -1.43 -19.28
CA HIS A 143 20.08 -0.47 -19.60
C HIS A 143 19.53 0.90 -19.97
N THR A 144 18.57 0.96 -20.89
CA THR A 144 18.06 2.24 -21.41
C THR A 144 17.22 3.01 -20.41
N GLU A 145 16.47 2.32 -19.55
CA GLU A 145 15.52 2.96 -18.62
C GLU A 145 16.08 3.13 -17.20
N ILE A 146 16.97 2.25 -16.74
CA ILE A 146 17.35 2.15 -15.31
C ILE A 146 18.86 2.34 -15.08
N SER A 147 19.71 1.44 -15.58
CA SER A 147 21.13 1.46 -15.20
C SER A 147 21.91 2.58 -15.90
N GLY A 148 21.56 2.88 -17.16
CA GLY A 148 22.23 3.86 -17.99
C GLY A 148 23.72 3.58 -18.13
N THR A 149 24.51 4.67 -18.12
CA THR A 149 25.96 4.65 -18.37
C THR A 149 26.80 4.48 -17.11
N ARG A 150 26.20 4.12 -15.96
CA ARG A 150 26.91 3.95 -14.69
C ARG A 150 27.93 2.82 -14.77
N ASP A 151 29.03 2.97 -14.03
CA ASP A 151 30.06 1.93 -13.93
C ASP A 151 29.55 0.67 -13.23
N ILE A 152 28.79 0.86 -12.14
CA ILE A 152 28.17 -0.21 -11.38
C ILE A 152 26.75 0.23 -11.05
N TYR A 153 25.80 -0.69 -11.20
CA TYR A 153 24.44 -0.52 -10.73
C TYR A 153 24.07 -1.72 -9.86
N SER A 154 23.65 -1.46 -8.62
CA SER A 154 23.41 -2.48 -7.60
C SER A 154 21.93 -2.66 -7.30
N VAL A 155 21.60 -3.75 -6.59
CA VAL A 155 20.26 -3.97 -6.03
C VAL A 155 19.89 -2.82 -5.09
N ALA A 156 20.82 -2.30 -4.30
CA ALA A 156 20.56 -1.20 -3.37
C ALA A 156 20.11 0.08 -4.07
N ASP A 157 20.64 0.35 -5.27
CA ASP A 157 20.25 1.52 -6.08
C ASP A 157 18.81 1.41 -6.60
N LEU A 158 18.33 0.17 -6.80
CA LEU A 158 17.03 -0.15 -7.39
C LEU A 158 15.92 -0.38 -6.36
N ASP A 159 16.32 -0.89 -5.20
CA ASP A 159 15.46 -1.44 -4.15
C ASP A 159 14.41 -0.43 -3.65
N GLY A 160 14.76 0.85 -3.51
CA GLY A 160 13.80 1.91 -3.18
C GLY A 160 12.65 2.04 -4.18
N GLN A 161 12.96 2.01 -5.48
CA GLN A 161 11.98 2.14 -6.56
C GLN A 161 11.06 0.93 -6.61
N LEU A 162 11.60 -0.29 -6.52
CA LEU A 162 10.80 -1.51 -6.57
C LEU A 162 9.87 -1.63 -5.36
N ARG A 163 10.34 -1.30 -4.16
CA ARG A 163 9.45 -1.23 -2.99
C ARG A 163 8.33 -0.21 -3.20
N GLY A 164 8.64 0.97 -3.74
CA GLY A 164 7.64 1.97 -4.08
C GLY A 164 6.56 1.42 -5.02
N LEU A 165 6.97 0.72 -6.07
CA LEU A 165 6.05 0.07 -7.02
C LEU A 165 5.18 -0.99 -6.35
N VAL A 166 5.75 -1.82 -5.47
CA VAL A 166 4.98 -2.79 -4.68
C VAL A 166 3.90 -2.07 -3.88
N LEU A 167 4.27 -1.05 -3.11
CA LEU A 167 3.37 -0.32 -2.22
C LEU A 167 2.23 0.36 -2.98
N GLN A 168 2.55 0.99 -4.11
CA GLN A 168 1.58 1.67 -4.96
C GLN A 168 0.51 0.71 -5.49
N ASN A 169 0.89 -0.54 -5.77
CA ASN A 169 0.00 -1.52 -6.39
C ASN A 169 -0.76 -2.41 -5.42
N ILE A 170 -0.50 -2.33 -4.10
CA ILE A 170 -1.27 -3.11 -3.11
C ILE A 170 -2.76 -2.76 -3.16
N SER A 171 -3.12 -1.48 -3.15
CA SER A 171 -4.53 -1.07 -3.21
C SER A 171 -5.20 -1.50 -4.52
N ASN A 172 -4.48 -1.44 -5.64
CA ASN A 172 -4.96 -1.90 -6.94
C ASN A 172 -5.18 -3.41 -6.97
N ALA A 173 -4.27 -4.18 -6.37
CA ALA A 173 -4.37 -5.63 -6.27
C ALA A 173 -5.61 -6.06 -5.47
N ILE A 174 -5.85 -5.41 -4.32
CA ILE A 174 -7.02 -5.69 -3.49
C ILE A 174 -8.31 -5.32 -4.24
N ALA A 175 -8.38 -4.11 -4.80
CA ALA A 175 -9.57 -3.65 -5.50
C ALA A 175 -9.90 -4.49 -6.74
N SER A 176 -8.89 -4.90 -7.52
CA SER A 176 -9.07 -5.71 -8.74
C SER A 176 -9.38 -7.18 -8.45
N SER A 177 -9.01 -7.70 -7.27
CA SER A 177 -9.29 -9.10 -6.91
C SER A 177 -10.79 -9.40 -6.80
N GLY A 178 -11.61 -8.41 -6.43
CA GLY A 178 -13.03 -8.59 -6.12
C GLY A 178 -13.31 -9.43 -4.86
N VAL A 179 -12.26 -9.86 -4.15
CA VAL A 179 -12.35 -10.69 -2.94
C VAL A 179 -12.52 -9.80 -1.72
N PRO A 180 -13.39 -10.16 -0.75
CA PRO A 180 -13.46 -9.45 0.53
C PRO A 180 -12.07 -9.33 1.16
N PHE A 181 -11.77 -8.18 1.75
CA PHE A 181 -10.46 -7.96 2.34
C PHE A 181 -10.11 -9.01 3.40
N LEU A 182 -11.08 -9.45 4.21
CA LEU A 182 -10.84 -10.46 5.25
C LEU A 182 -10.46 -11.81 4.67
N ASP A 183 -11.03 -12.19 3.53
CA ASP A 183 -10.70 -13.45 2.87
C ASP A 183 -9.28 -13.38 2.29
N LEU A 184 -8.88 -12.22 1.75
CA LEU A 184 -7.48 -11.97 1.33
C LEU A 184 -6.51 -11.97 2.51
N ALA A 185 -6.92 -11.39 3.64
CA ALA A 185 -6.10 -11.38 4.85
C ALA A 185 -5.93 -12.80 5.43
N ALA A 186 -6.98 -13.63 5.33
CA ALA A 186 -6.94 -15.04 5.71
C ALA A 186 -6.15 -15.90 4.70
N ASN A 187 -6.13 -15.52 3.42
CA ASN A 187 -5.47 -16.24 2.35
C ASN A 187 -4.32 -15.43 1.71
N GLN A 188 -3.16 -15.49 2.37
CA GLN A 188 -1.94 -14.79 1.94
C GLN A 188 -1.47 -15.19 0.53
N ILE A 189 -1.74 -16.44 0.11
CA ILE A 189 -1.38 -16.92 -1.23
C ILE A 189 -2.22 -16.18 -2.29
N GLN A 190 -3.52 -16.04 -2.05
CA GLN A 190 -4.42 -15.35 -2.97
C GLN A 190 -4.08 -13.86 -3.08
N PHE A 191 -3.72 -13.22 -1.95
CA PHE A 191 -3.22 -11.85 -1.97
C PHE A 191 -1.90 -11.75 -2.76
N ALA A 192 -0.92 -12.63 -2.51
CA ALA A 192 0.32 -12.64 -3.27
C ALA A 192 0.09 -12.78 -4.78
N GLN A 193 -0.85 -13.63 -5.21
CA GLN A 193 -1.23 -13.79 -6.61
C GLN A 193 -1.86 -12.52 -7.20
N ALA A 194 -2.81 -11.90 -6.49
CA ALA A 194 -3.43 -10.65 -6.93
C ALA A 194 -2.39 -9.52 -7.07
N LEU A 195 -1.44 -9.45 -6.14
CA LEU A 195 -0.35 -8.48 -6.17
C LEU A 195 0.62 -8.76 -7.30
N ALA A 196 0.99 -10.02 -7.53
CA ALA A 196 1.83 -10.43 -8.66
C ALA A 196 1.21 -10.02 -10.00
N ALA A 197 -0.09 -10.23 -10.18
CA ALA A 197 -0.81 -9.88 -11.41
C ALA A 197 -0.72 -8.38 -11.75
N GLN A 198 -0.67 -7.52 -10.73
CA GLN A 198 -0.47 -6.07 -10.92
C GLN A 198 1.01 -5.70 -11.13
N LEU A 199 1.94 -6.39 -10.47
CA LEU A 199 3.35 -6.02 -10.48
C LEU A 199 4.15 -6.54 -11.67
N VAL A 200 3.83 -7.72 -12.18
CA VAL A 200 4.51 -8.31 -13.35
C VAL A 200 4.62 -7.30 -14.52
N PRO A 201 3.54 -6.68 -15.01
CA PRO A 201 3.65 -5.73 -16.12
C PRO A 201 4.44 -4.46 -15.75
N GLU A 202 4.37 -3.99 -14.50
CA GLU A 202 5.15 -2.81 -14.06
C GLU A 202 6.65 -3.10 -13.99
N PHE A 203 7.04 -4.31 -13.58
CA PHE A 203 8.45 -4.73 -13.54
C PHE A 203 8.98 -4.95 -14.96
N GLU A 204 8.18 -5.50 -15.87
CA GLU A 204 8.56 -5.72 -17.28
C GLU A 204 8.80 -4.40 -18.03
N LYS A 205 8.11 -3.30 -17.67
CA LYS A 205 8.36 -1.97 -18.24
C LYS A 205 9.78 -1.46 -17.98
N ILE A 206 10.43 -1.95 -16.94
CA ILE A 206 11.81 -1.57 -16.57
C ILE A 206 12.82 -2.70 -16.82
N GLY A 207 12.43 -3.73 -17.57
CA GLY A 207 13.31 -4.85 -17.96
C GLY A 207 13.55 -5.89 -16.87
N ILE A 208 12.74 -5.88 -15.81
CA ILE A 208 12.85 -6.80 -14.68
C ILE A 208 11.79 -7.89 -14.79
N LYS A 209 12.19 -9.13 -14.53
CA LYS A 209 11.27 -10.25 -14.35
C LYS A 209 11.04 -10.51 -12.88
N LEU A 210 9.78 -10.37 -12.43
CA LEU A 210 9.35 -10.82 -11.12
C LEU A 210 9.25 -12.35 -11.13
N GLU A 211 10.05 -13.03 -10.30
CA GLU A 211 10.06 -14.50 -10.23
C GLU A 211 9.08 -15.02 -9.18
N ASN A 212 9.01 -14.34 -8.03
CA ASN A 212 8.09 -14.69 -6.96
C ASN A 212 7.78 -13.47 -6.09
N ILE A 213 6.62 -13.46 -5.46
CA ILE A 213 6.25 -12.55 -4.39
C ILE A 213 5.48 -13.31 -3.32
N THR A 214 5.79 -13.04 -2.07
CA THR A 214 5.11 -13.61 -0.92
C THR A 214 4.54 -12.50 -0.05
N VAL A 215 3.42 -12.81 0.60
CA VAL A 215 2.86 -12.02 1.69
C VAL A 215 3.10 -12.86 2.95
N GLN A 216 3.80 -12.31 3.95
CA GLN A 216 4.11 -13.02 5.19
C GLN A 216 3.11 -12.69 6.31
N ASN A 217 2.64 -11.44 6.35
CA ASN A 217 1.64 -11.02 7.32
C ASN A 217 0.78 -9.88 6.76
N VAL A 218 -0.48 -9.90 7.16
CA VAL A 218 -1.51 -8.90 6.89
C VAL A 218 -2.12 -8.55 8.24
N SER A 219 -1.68 -7.44 8.81
CA SER A 219 -2.14 -6.98 10.12
C SER A 219 -3.28 -5.96 9.97
N LEU A 220 -4.33 -6.23 10.73
CA LEU A 220 -5.48 -5.35 10.89
C LEU A 220 -5.22 -4.36 12.03
N PRO A 221 -5.63 -3.09 11.90
CA PRO A 221 -5.61 -2.15 13.00
C PRO A 221 -6.53 -2.61 14.12
N GLU A 222 -6.16 -2.31 15.37
CA GLU A 222 -6.94 -2.67 16.57
C GLU A 222 -8.39 -2.19 16.52
N GLU A 223 -8.66 -1.05 15.87
CA GLU A 223 -10.03 -0.54 15.72
C GLU A 223 -10.91 -1.51 14.91
N LEU A 224 -10.38 -2.08 13.82
CA LEU A 224 -11.14 -3.07 13.06
C LEU A 224 -11.24 -4.39 13.80
N GLN A 225 -10.20 -4.78 14.54
CA GLN A 225 -10.25 -5.97 15.40
C GLN A 225 -11.39 -5.85 16.42
N LYS A 226 -11.52 -4.70 17.11
CA LYS A 226 -12.64 -4.44 18.05
C LYS A 226 -14.00 -4.52 17.37
N ILE A 227 -14.15 -3.95 16.17
CA ILE A 227 -15.41 -4.01 15.40
C ILE A 227 -15.72 -5.45 14.97
N LEU A 228 -14.70 -6.21 14.57
CA LEU A 228 -14.82 -7.63 14.24
C LEU A 228 -15.24 -8.44 15.45
N ASP A 229 -14.58 -8.27 16.60
CA ASP A 229 -14.91 -8.96 17.84
C ASP A 229 -16.34 -8.63 18.30
N GLN A 230 -16.77 -7.37 18.16
CA GLN A 230 -18.14 -6.96 18.46
C GLN A 230 -19.14 -7.60 17.49
N LYS A 231 -18.88 -7.60 16.18
CA LYS A 231 -19.74 -8.25 15.18
C LYS A 231 -19.79 -9.77 15.35
N ILE A 232 -18.67 -10.41 15.67
CA ILE A 232 -18.59 -11.85 15.95
C ILE A 232 -19.38 -12.14 17.23
N GLY A 233 -19.21 -11.34 18.28
CA GLY A 233 -20.01 -11.45 19.50
C GLY A 233 -21.51 -11.32 19.22
N MET A 234 -21.92 -10.34 18.41
CA MET A 234 -23.32 -10.18 17.98
C MET A 234 -23.82 -11.35 17.10
N GLY A 235 -22.99 -11.88 16.20
CA GLY A 235 -23.32 -13.01 15.34
C GLY A 235 -23.43 -14.33 16.11
N MET A 236 -22.57 -14.54 17.11
CA MET A 236 -22.60 -15.70 18.01
C MET A 236 -23.79 -15.66 18.98
N VAL A 237 -24.24 -14.45 19.30
CA VAL A 237 -25.48 -14.18 20.03
C VAL A 237 -26.73 -14.45 19.16
N GLY A 238 -26.66 -14.23 17.84
CA GLY A 238 -27.74 -14.52 16.90
C GLY A 238 -29.03 -13.74 17.16
N ASN A 239 -30.15 -14.16 16.54
CA ASN A 239 -31.50 -13.56 16.67
C ASN A 239 -32.07 -13.59 18.11
N ASP A 240 -31.32 -14.10 19.08
CA ASP A 240 -31.69 -14.16 20.49
C ASP A 240 -31.33 -12.83 21.19
N MET A 241 -32.28 -11.90 21.18
CA MET A 241 -32.22 -10.62 21.89
C MET A 241 -31.84 -10.78 23.38
N GLY A 242 -32.19 -11.92 24.00
CA GLY A 242 -31.81 -12.26 25.37
C GLY A 242 -30.30 -12.48 25.57
N LYS A 243 -29.62 -13.11 24.61
CA LYS A 243 -28.17 -13.30 24.64
C LYS A 243 -27.41 -12.00 24.36
N PHE A 244 -27.99 -11.08 23.58
CA PHE A 244 -27.41 -9.76 23.33
C PHE A 244 -27.40 -8.91 24.60
N MET A 245 -28.52 -8.92 25.32
CA MET A 245 -28.61 -8.25 26.61
C MET A 245 -27.61 -8.85 27.61
N GLN A 246 -27.53 -10.18 27.71
CA GLN A 246 -26.51 -10.85 28.53
C GLN A 246 -25.07 -10.51 28.13
N TYR A 247 -24.75 -10.44 26.83
CA TYR A 247 -23.41 -10.11 26.35
C TYR A 247 -23.03 -8.65 26.62
N GLN A 248 -23.94 -7.70 26.41
CA GLN A 248 -23.72 -6.29 26.75
C GLN A 248 -23.57 -6.10 28.26
N THR A 249 -24.39 -6.77 29.07
CA THR A 249 -24.25 -6.76 30.54
C THR A 249 -22.94 -7.41 30.97
N ALA A 250 -22.52 -8.52 30.36
CA ALA A 250 -21.27 -9.20 30.66
C ALA A 250 -20.03 -8.38 30.28
N GLN A 251 -20.07 -7.57 29.23
CA GLN A 251 -18.99 -6.63 28.90
C GLN A 251 -18.99 -5.38 29.80
N ALA A 252 -20.15 -4.97 30.30
CA ALA A 252 -20.27 -3.83 31.20
C ALA A 252 -19.75 -4.15 32.61
N ILE A 253 -19.92 -5.38 33.11
CA ILE A 253 -19.49 -5.79 34.47
C ILE A 253 -17.98 -5.60 34.72
N PRO A 254 -17.05 -6.04 33.84
CA PRO A 254 -15.62 -5.79 34.00
C PRO A 254 -15.26 -4.31 33.94
N LYS A 255 -15.88 -3.53 33.04
CA LYS A 255 -15.64 -2.07 32.96
C LYS A 255 -16.18 -1.32 34.18
N PHE A 256 -17.28 -1.78 34.76
CA PHE A 256 -17.80 -1.30 36.04
C PHE A 256 -16.88 -1.68 37.20
N ALA A 257 -16.30 -2.89 37.18
CA ALA A 257 -15.34 -3.35 38.19
C ALA A 257 -13.99 -2.61 38.10
N GLU A 258 -13.51 -2.33 36.89
CA GLU A 258 -12.32 -1.51 36.64
C GLU A 258 -12.53 -0.05 37.10
N GLY A 259 -13.75 0.49 36.95
CA GLY A 259 -14.14 1.79 37.52
C GLY A 259 -14.33 1.79 39.04
N ALA A 260 -14.68 0.64 39.63
CA ALA A 260 -14.89 0.47 41.07
C ALA A 260 -13.61 0.14 41.86
N GLY A 261 -12.51 -0.19 41.18
CA GLY A 261 -11.21 -0.53 41.81
C GLY A 261 -10.37 0.66 42.27
N GLY A 262 -10.74 1.89 41.92
CA GLY A 262 -10.06 3.13 42.32
C GLY A 262 -10.83 3.84 43.44
N GLY A 263 -10.51 3.50 44.70
CA GLY A 263 -11.25 3.98 45.86
C GLY A 263 -11.38 5.50 45.99
N SER A 264 -12.61 5.99 46.16
CA SER A 264 -12.99 7.08 47.08
C SER A 264 -14.50 7.37 46.96
N GLY A 265 -15.25 7.19 48.06
CA GLY A 265 -16.50 7.92 48.30
C GLY A 265 -17.82 7.18 48.05
N ILE A 266 -18.35 6.52 49.10
CA ILE A 266 -19.69 5.92 49.22
C ILE A 266 -20.84 6.99 49.19
N ALA A 267 -20.60 8.20 48.71
CA ALA A 267 -21.59 9.29 48.73
C ALA A 267 -22.18 9.66 47.36
N GLY A 268 -21.62 9.18 46.24
CA GLY A 268 -22.09 9.52 44.89
C GLY A 268 -23.03 8.50 44.23
N ASP A 269 -23.04 7.26 44.70
CA ASP A 269 -23.59 6.12 43.94
C ASP A 269 -24.95 5.60 44.44
N ALA A 270 -25.48 6.18 45.52
CA ALA A 270 -26.86 5.91 45.96
C ALA A 270 -27.91 6.58 45.04
N MET A 271 -27.52 7.56 44.22
CA MET A 271 -28.39 8.19 43.22
C MET A 271 -28.50 7.38 41.92
N GLY A 272 -27.45 6.66 41.52
CA GLY A 272 -27.44 5.85 40.30
C GLY A 272 -28.28 4.59 40.39
N LEU A 273 -28.25 3.91 41.55
CA LEU A 273 -29.09 2.75 41.83
C LEU A 273 -30.58 3.11 41.97
N GLY A 274 -30.90 4.27 42.56
CA GLY A 274 -32.28 4.77 42.67
C GLY A 274 -32.88 5.20 41.32
N ALA A 275 -32.06 5.78 40.44
CA ALA A 275 -32.48 6.17 39.09
C ALA A 275 -32.66 4.95 38.16
N GLY A 276 -31.82 3.92 38.27
CA GLY A 276 -31.94 2.69 37.48
C GLY A 276 -33.20 1.88 37.78
N VAL A 277 -33.61 1.81 39.05
CA VAL A 277 -34.85 1.14 39.45
C VAL A 277 -36.09 1.95 39.05
N ALA A 278 -36.06 3.29 39.17
CA ALA A 278 -37.16 4.16 38.74
C ALA A 278 -37.37 4.13 37.22
N LEU A 279 -36.29 4.10 36.43
CA LEU A 279 -36.37 3.99 34.98
C LEU A 279 -36.78 2.58 34.53
N GLY A 280 -36.35 1.55 35.26
CA GLY A 280 -36.79 0.16 35.07
C GLY A 280 -38.29 -0.04 35.33
N GLN A 281 -38.86 0.63 36.34
CA GLN A 281 -40.30 0.59 36.61
C GLN A 281 -41.13 1.29 35.53
N VAL A 282 -40.67 2.44 35.02
CA VAL A 282 -41.36 3.17 33.95
C VAL A 282 -41.27 2.45 32.59
N LEU A 283 -40.17 1.74 32.33
CA LEU A 283 -40.00 0.92 31.14
C LEU A 283 -40.86 -0.36 31.20
N ALA A 284 -40.94 -1.01 32.37
CA ALA A 284 -41.80 -2.18 32.60
C ALA A 284 -43.30 -1.82 32.46
N GLN A 285 -43.70 -0.63 32.92
CA GLN A 285 -45.08 -0.14 32.80
C GLN A 285 -45.46 0.15 31.33
N ASN A 286 -44.54 0.72 30.54
CA ASN A 286 -44.77 0.99 29.11
C ASN A 286 -44.80 -0.29 28.27
N LEU A 287 -43.98 -1.28 28.61
CA LEU A 287 -43.99 -2.55 27.89
C LEU A 287 -45.27 -3.35 28.15
N ALA A 288 -45.82 -3.29 29.38
CA ALA A 288 -47.10 -3.91 29.70
C ALA A 288 -48.30 -3.29 28.96
N GLN A 289 -48.24 -2.01 28.59
CA GLN A 289 -49.28 -1.34 27.79
C GLN A 289 -49.17 -1.60 26.28
N GLY A 290 -48.00 -2.01 25.78
CA GLY A 290 -47.79 -2.35 24.36
C GLY A 290 -48.32 -3.72 23.93
N LEU A 291 -48.79 -4.55 24.87
CA LEU A 291 -49.24 -5.93 24.64
C LEU A 291 -50.77 -6.11 24.66
N SER A 292 -51.55 -5.02 24.64
CA SER A 292 -53.03 -5.07 24.54
C SER A 292 -53.49 -4.89 23.08
N PRO A 293 -54.05 -5.92 22.41
CA PRO A 293 -54.33 -5.91 20.98
C PRO A 293 -55.75 -5.42 20.66
N ASN A 294 -56.13 -4.21 21.06
CA ASN A 294 -57.48 -3.71 20.73
C ASN A 294 -57.57 -2.18 20.62
N ALA A 295 -57.00 -1.61 19.56
CA ALA A 295 -57.38 -0.28 19.05
C ALA A 295 -56.92 -0.08 17.59
N ALA A 296 -57.26 -1.03 16.72
CA ALA A 296 -57.29 -0.79 15.28
C ALA A 296 -58.71 -0.37 14.93
N ALA A 297 -58.93 0.94 14.74
CA ALA A 297 -59.93 1.55 13.84
C ALA A 297 -60.31 2.95 14.34
N GLN A 298 -59.62 3.98 13.84
CA GLN A 298 -60.21 5.25 13.39
C GLN A 298 -59.08 6.26 13.14
N ALA A 299 -58.83 6.55 11.87
CA ALA A 299 -58.58 7.90 11.34
C ALA A 299 -57.99 7.79 9.93
N ALA A 300 -58.87 7.50 8.96
CA ALA A 300 -58.67 7.96 7.59
C ALA A 300 -59.60 9.16 7.40
N ALA A 301 -59.04 10.37 7.31
CA ALA A 301 -59.44 11.46 6.41
C ALA A 301 -58.79 12.81 6.82
N THR A 302 -58.54 13.63 5.79
CA THR A 302 -58.30 15.09 5.75
C THR A 302 -56.89 15.68 6.00
N GLN A 303 -56.20 15.86 4.87
CA GLN A 303 -55.47 17.05 4.36
C GLN A 303 -55.16 18.28 5.25
N GLN A 304 -53.87 18.65 5.22
CA GLN A 304 -53.23 19.98 4.98
C GLN A 304 -53.72 21.26 5.69
N GLN A 305 -52.88 21.71 6.65
CA GLN A 305 -52.34 23.08 6.94
C GLN A 305 -53.31 24.25 7.22
N PRO A 306 -52.86 25.36 7.88
CA PRO A 306 -51.54 25.66 8.48
C PRO A 306 -51.63 26.14 9.96
N ALA A 307 -50.60 25.90 10.79
CA ALA A 307 -50.58 26.42 12.16
C ALA A 307 -49.22 27.00 12.57
N VAL A 308 -49.34 28.23 13.08
CA VAL A 308 -48.41 29.13 13.75
C VAL A 308 -47.45 28.42 14.71
N ALA A 309 -46.17 28.77 14.62
CA ALA A 309 -45.08 28.20 15.41
C ALA A 309 -45.22 28.53 16.91
N VAL A 310 -45.58 27.52 17.70
CA VAL A 310 -45.31 27.50 19.14
C VAL A 310 -43.96 26.83 19.30
N VAL A 311 -42.93 27.61 19.66
CA VAL A 311 -41.58 27.09 19.88
C VAL A 311 -41.64 26.12 21.06
N SER A 312 -41.37 24.84 20.80
CA SER A 312 -41.42 23.83 21.85
C SER A 312 -40.17 23.90 22.73
N PRO A 313 -40.25 23.56 24.03
CA PRO A 313 -39.09 23.49 24.92
C PRO A 313 -37.96 22.61 24.39
N ALA A 314 -38.31 21.59 23.58
CA ALA A 314 -37.35 20.72 22.91
C ALA A 314 -36.52 21.47 21.86
N ASP A 315 -37.14 22.34 21.07
CA ASP A 315 -36.46 23.12 20.03
C ASP A 315 -35.46 24.13 20.63
N VAL A 316 -35.81 24.71 21.78
CA VAL A 316 -34.92 25.62 22.51
C VAL A 316 -33.70 24.87 23.05
N MET A 317 -33.88 23.64 23.56
CA MET A 317 -32.79 22.83 24.07
C MET A 317 -31.85 22.36 22.95
N THR A 318 -32.38 21.93 21.82
CA THR A 318 -31.58 21.57 20.64
C THR A 318 -30.81 22.76 20.09
N THR A 319 -31.35 23.98 20.20
CA THR A 319 -30.65 25.20 19.79
C THR A 319 -29.51 25.55 20.74
N LEU A 320 -29.66 25.29 22.05
CA LEU A 320 -28.60 25.47 23.05
C LEU A 320 -27.43 24.49 22.86
N GLU A 321 -27.71 23.25 22.48
CA GLU A 321 -26.66 22.24 22.18
C GLU A 321 -25.83 22.65 20.97
N LYS A 322 -26.47 23.12 19.90
CA LYS A 322 -25.78 23.62 18.69
C LYS A 322 -24.93 24.86 18.98
N LEU A 323 -25.43 25.78 19.81
CA LEU A 323 -24.64 26.93 20.26
C LEU A 323 -23.43 26.50 21.09
N GLY A 324 -23.57 25.43 21.89
CA GLY A 324 -22.48 24.83 22.65
C GLY A 324 -21.38 24.30 21.73
N GLU A 325 -21.75 23.55 20.69
CA GLU A 325 -20.80 23.05 19.69
C GLU A 325 -20.08 24.17 18.93
N LEU A 326 -20.78 25.26 18.58
CA LEU A 326 -20.18 26.40 17.89
C LEU A 326 -19.18 27.15 18.76
N LYS A 327 -19.41 27.20 20.07
CA LYS A 327 -18.44 27.71 21.04
C LYS A 327 -17.23 26.79 21.17
N THR A 328 -17.41 25.47 21.25
CA THR A 328 -16.26 24.53 21.32
C THR A 328 -15.43 24.55 20.05
N LYS A 329 -16.03 24.88 18.90
CA LYS A 329 -15.32 25.11 17.63
C LYS A 329 -14.65 26.49 17.54
N GLY A 330 -14.76 27.32 18.58
CA GLY A 330 -14.12 28.65 18.66
C GLY A 330 -14.77 29.72 17.77
N ILE A 331 -15.97 29.46 17.24
CA ILE A 331 -16.69 30.37 16.34
C ILE A 331 -17.46 31.42 17.12
N LEU A 332 -17.95 31.08 18.31
CA LEU A 332 -18.56 32.04 19.25
C LEU A 332 -17.65 32.26 20.46
N THR A 333 -17.59 33.51 20.90
CA THR A 333 -16.95 33.86 22.16
C THR A 333 -17.82 33.44 23.35
N GLN A 334 -17.19 33.31 24.53
CA GLN A 334 -17.89 32.93 25.77
C GLN A 334 -19.02 33.92 26.10
N GLU A 335 -18.79 35.22 25.93
CA GLU A 335 -19.76 36.27 26.25
C GLU A 335 -20.98 36.25 25.32
N GLU A 336 -20.78 36.00 24.03
CA GLU A 336 -21.88 35.89 23.06
C GLU A 336 -22.73 34.63 23.28
N PHE A 337 -22.09 33.53 23.67
CA PHE A 337 -22.78 32.29 24.03
C PHE A 337 -23.64 32.46 25.27
N ASP A 338 -23.10 33.07 26.33
CA ASP A 338 -23.82 33.25 27.60
C ASP A 338 -25.00 34.24 27.45
N ALA A 339 -24.84 35.29 26.65
CA ALA A 339 -25.93 36.22 26.33
C ALA A 339 -27.08 35.53 25.57
N LYS A 340 -26.78 34.70 24.56
CA LYS A 340 -27.79 33.97 23.78
C LYS A 340 -28.45 32.84 24.58
N LYS A 341 -27.70 32.17 25.45
CA LYS A 341 -28.24 31.16 26.37
C LYS A 341 -29.25 31.76 27.34
N ALA A 342 -28.97 32.94 27.90
CA ALA A 342 -29.89 33.63 28.79
C ALA A 342 -31.18 34.09 28.08
N GLU A 343 -31.09 34.53 26.82
CA GLU A 343 -32.26 34.90 26.01
C GLU A 343 -33.17 33.70 25.71
N LEU A 344 -32.58 32.55 25.39
CA LEU A 344 -33.30 31.32 25.06
C LEU A 344 -33.96 30.69 26.30
N LEU A 345 -33.29 30.70 27.45
CA LEU A 345 -33.88 30.20 28.70
C LEU A 345 -35.07 31.04 29.19
N LYS A 346 -35.08 32.36 28.92
CA LYS A 346 -36.24 33.21 29.22
C LYS A 346 -37.48 32.91 28.37
N LYS A 347 -37.32 32.27 27.21
CA LYS A 347 -38.46 31.82 26.37
C LYS A 347 -39.07 30.51 26.84
N LEU A 348 -38.48 29.88 27.86
CA LEU A 348 -38.86 28.57 28.40
C LEU A 348 -39.59 28.69 29.75
N VAL A 349 -39.67 29.91 30.32
CA VAL A 349 -40.29 30.23 31.62
C VAL A 349 -41.55 31.06 31.43
#